data_AF-A0A438GZY5-F1
#
_entry.id   AF-A0A438GZY5-F1
#
_cell.length_a   1.000
_cell.length_b   1.000
_cell.length_c   1.000
_cell.angle_alpha   90.00
_cell.angle_beta   90.00
_cell.angle_gamma   90.00
#
_symmetry.space_group_name_H-M   'P 1'
#
loop_
_entity.id
_entity.type
_entity.pdbx_description
1 polymer ?
#
loop_
_entity_poly.entity_id
_entity_poly.type
_entity_poly.pdbx_seq_one_letter_code
_entity_poly.pdbx_strand_id
1 'polypeptide(L)'
;MPNPEQLHLPVIVDDIFCLFQGHIENVALLKQQYGLNKTANEVIIVIEAYRTLRDRGPYPADQVVRDLHGKFAFVLYDSSNRTAFLAADADESVPFFWGVDSEGHLVLSDDEETVKKGCGKSFAPFPKGCFFTTSGGLRSFEHPLNELRAEPRVDSSGQMCGANFKVDVEAKKETGMPRVGSAANWSTHY
;
A
#
# COMPACT_ATOMS: atom_id res chain seq x y z
N MET A 1 -26.23 -22.67 2.82
CA MET A 1 -26.47 -21.44 3.60
C MET A 1 -25.26 -20.56 3.36
N PRO A 2 -25.37 -19.38 2.73
CA PRO A 2 -24.26 -18.44 2.69
C PRO A 2 -23.96 -18.02 4.14
N ASN A 3 -22.68 -17.98 4.50
CA ASN A 3 -22.23 -17.50 5.80
C ASN A 3 -22.60 -16.00 5.88
N PRO A 4 -23.22 -15.50 6.96
CA PRO A 4 -23.46 -14.07 7.09
C PRO A 4 -22.11 -13.35 7.05
N GLU A 5 -21.92 -12.50 6.03
CA GLU A 5 -20.73 -11.67 5.85
C GLU A 5 -20.43 -10.98 7.19
N GLN A 6 -19.29 -11.29 7.80
CA GLN A 6 -18.82 -10.55 8.96
C GLN A 6 -18.58 -9.11 8.50
N LEU A 7 -19.45 -8.21 8.95
CA LEU A 7 -19.33 -6.80 8.62
C LEU A 7 -18.10 -6.23 9.35
N HIS A 8 -16.98 -6.11 8.64
CA HIS A 8 -15.80 -5.39 9.13
C HIS A 8 -16.07 -3.89 9.02
N LEU A 9 -16.55 -3.29 10.11
CA LEU A 9 -16.80 -1.85 10.18
C LEU A 9 -15.46 -1.08 10.20
N PRO A 10 -15.31 -0.01 9.39
CA PRO A 10 -14.11 0.82 9.43
C PRO A 10 -14.02 1.56 10.77
N VAL A 11 -12.80 1.69 11.28
CA VAL A 11 -12.52 2.62 12.38
C VAL A 11 -12.27 4.00 11.79
N ILE A 12 -12.85 5.02 12.41
CA ILE A 12 -12.77 6.41 11.95
C ILE A 12 -12.13 7.26 13.04
N VAL A 13 -11.04 7.96 12.71
CA VAL A 13 -10.38 8.91 13.61
C VAL A 13 -9.97 10.16 12.83
N ASP A 14 -10.54 11.32 13.17
CA ASP A 14 -10.31 12.62 12.50
C ASP A 14 -10.38 12.52 10.97
N ASP A 15 -11.51 12.04 10.45
CA ASP A 15 -11.80 11.86 9.01
C ASP A 15 -10.88 10.88 8.26
N ILE A 16 -10.11 10.08 9.01
CA ILE A 16 -9.32 8.95 8.48
C ILE A 16 -10.09 7.67 8.75
N PHE A 17 -10.47 6.99 7.67
CA PHE A 17 -11.14 5.70 7.67
C PHE A 17 -10.09 4.62 7.49
N CYS A 18 -10.12 3.57 8.31
CA CYS A 18 -9.21 2.45 8.16
C CYS A 18 -9.92 1.11 8.33
N LEU A 19 -9.74 0.24 7.35
CA LEU A 19 -10.04 -1.19 7.41
C LEU A 19 -8.72 -1.93 7.53
N PHE A 20 -8.69 -2.95 8.39
CA PHE A 20 -7.51 -3.76 8.65
C PHE A 20 -7.92 -5.22 8.76
N GLN A 21 -7.15 -6.08 8.11
CA GLN A 21 -7.30 -7.53 8.15
C GLN A 21 -5.97 -8.15 8.56
N GLY A 22 -6.00 -9.12 9.48
CA GLY A 22 -4.82 -9.85 9.94
C GLY A 22 -4.38 -9.46 11.36
N HIS A 23 -3.07 -9.45 11.61
CA HIS A 23 -2.46 -9.19 12.92
C HIS A 23 -1.05 -8.61 12.79
N ILE A 24 -0.71 -7.68 13.69
CA ILE A 24 0.63 -7.11 13.83
C ILE A 24 1.31 -7.73 15.04
N GLU A 25 2.50 -8.30 14.87
CA GLU A 25 3.25 -9.02 15.90
C GLU A 25 4.04 -8.09 16.82
N ASN A 26 4.58 -6.99 16.29
CA ASN A 26 5.42 -6.04 17.03
C ASN A 26 4.63 -4.86 17.65
N VAL A 27 3.37 -5.08 18.03
CA VAL A 27 2.45 -4.06 18.59
C VAL A 27 3.05 -3.26 19.74
N ALA A 28 3.77 -3.90 20.67
CA ALA A 28 4.35 -3.21 21.82
C ALA A 28 5.40 -2.18 21.40
N LEU A 29 6.24 -2.51 20.42
CA LEU A 29 7.26 -1.62 19.88
C LEU A 29 6.61 -0.44 19.15
N LEU A 30 5.60 -0.71 18.32
CA LEU A 30 4.91 0.32 17.56
C LEU A 30 4.12 1.28 18.48
N LYS A 31 3.48 0.77 19.53
CA LYS A 31 2.85 1.61 20.55
C LYS A 31 3.84 2.55 21.22
N GLN A 32 5.02 2.06 21.55
CA GLN A 32 6.08 2.89 22.12
C GLN A 32 6.58 3.94 21.10
N GLN A 33 6.84 3.53 19.86
CA GLN A 33 7.33 4.39 18.78
C GLN A 33 6.37 5.54 18.47
N TYR A 34 5.06 5.26 18.43
CA TYR A 34 4.03 6.25 18.13
C TYR A 34 3.44 6.93 19.37
N GLY A 35 3.91 6.59 20.59
CA GLY A 35 3.41 7.20 21.83
C GLY A 35 1.96 6.84 22.16
N LEU A 36 1.53 5.63 21.79
CA LEU A 36 0.15 5.17 21.94
C LEU A 36 -0.10 4.57 23.33
N ASN A 37 -1.36 4.65 23.75
CA ASN A 37 -1.79 4.00 24.98
C ASN A 37 -1.83 2.46 24.85
N LYS A 38 -1.97 1.77 25.99
CA LYS A 38 -2.00 0.30 26.03
C LYS A 38 -3.18 -0.31 25.29
N THR A 39 -4.29 0.43 25.14
CA THR A 39 -5.53 -0.02 24.51
C THR A 39 -5.58 0.17 23.00
N ALA A 40 -4.58 0.83 22.39
CA ALA A 40 -4.53 0.97 20.95
C ALA A 40 -4.48 -0.42 20.26
N ASN A 41 -5.25 -0.59 19.20
CA ASN A 41 -5.24 -1.80 18.38
C ASN A 41 -4.45 -1.54 17.08
N GLU A 42 -4.40 -2.54 16.21
CA GLU A 42 -3.71 -2.50 14.92
C GLU A 42 -4.21 -1.35 14.04
N VAL A 43 -5.51 -1.08 14.06
CA VAL A 43 -6.11 0.00 13.26
C VAL A 43 -5.61 1.36 13.73
N ILE A 44 -5.55 1.60 15.05
CA ILE A 44 -5.00 2.84 15.60
C ILE A 44 -3.50 2.97 15.28
N ILE A 45 -2.76 1.87 15.32
CA ILE A 45 -1.34 1.86 14.93
C ILE A 45 -1.17 2.29 13.47
N VAL A 46 -1.97 1.76 12.55
CA VAL A 46 -1.92 2.12 11.12
C VAL A 46 -2.30 3.59 10.90
N ILE A 47 -3.33 4.09 11.58
CA ILE A 47 -3.74 5.49 11.49
C ILE A 47 -2.62 6.43 11.96
N GLU A 48 -1.96 6.11 13.07
CA GLU A 48 -0.88 6.94 13.64
C GLU A 48 0.43 6.84 12.84
N ALA A 49 0.69 5.68 12.26
CA ALA A 49 1.76 5.50 11.27
C ALA A 49 1.53 6.39 10.04
N TYR A 50 0.31 6.43 9.50
CA TYR A 50 -0.06 7.33 8.40
C TYR A 50 0.05 8.81 8.79
N ARG A 51 -0.43 9.21 9.97
CA ARG A 51 -0.28 10.59 10.47
C ARG A 51 1.18 11.01 10.57
N THR A 52 2.06 10.09 10.97
CA THR A 52 3.50 10.34 11.00
C THR A 52 4.05 10.62 9.59
N LEU A 53 3.63 9.86 8.57
CA LEU A 53 3.99 10.12 7.17
C LEU A 53 3.49 11.48 6.69
N ARG A 54 2.23 11.81 7.01
CA ARG A 54 1.56 13.03 6.57
C ARG A 54 2.13 14.29 7.24
N ASP A 55 2.31 14.25 8.55
CA ASP A 55 2.50 15.45 9.37
C ASP A 55 3.96 15.72 9.75
N ARG A 56 4.84 14.70 9.74
CA ARG A 56 6.14 14.80 10.43
C ARG A 56 7.40 14.86 9.57
N GLY A 57 7.29 14.95 8.23
CA GLY A 57 8.44 15.20 7.34
C GLY A 57 9.51 14.09 7.34
N PRO A 58 10.39 14.06 6.32
CA PRO A 58 10.48 12.95 5.38
C PRO A 58 10.65 11.58 6.06
N TYR A 59 9.53 10.97 6.45
CA TYR A 59 9.47 9.59 6.89
C TYR A 59 9.10 8.74 5.65
N PRO A 60 9.98 7.87 5.16
CA PRO A 60 9.71 7.13 3.93
C PRO A 60 8.55 6.13 4.13
N ALA A 61 7.56 6.19 3.23
CA ALA A 61 6.38 5.32 3.30
C ALA A 61 6.74 3.83 3.28
N ASP A 62 7.78 3.44 2.54
CA ASP A 62 8.25 2.06 2.53
C ASP A 62 8.78 1.61 3.90
N GLN A 63 9.45 2.49 4.65
CA GLN A 63 9.93 2.15 6.00
C GLN A 63 8.76 1.98 6.96
N VAL A 64 7.76 2.86 6.89
CA VAL A 64 6.58 2.76 7.77
C VAL A 64 5.84 1.45 7.58
N VAL A 65 5.63 1.02 6.34
CA VAL A 65 4.98 -0.27 6.07
C VAL A 65 5.89 -1.43 6.48
N ARG A 66 7.20 -1.33 6.23
CA ARG A 66 8.18 -2.35 6.63
C ARG A 66 8.26 -2.55 8.15
N ASP A 67 8.04 -1.49 8.93
CA ASP A 67 8.03 -1.55 10.39
C ASP A 67 6.80 -2.30 10.94
N LEU A 68 5.76 -2.55 10.14
CA LEU A 68 4.61 -3.37 10.53
C LEU A 68 4.97 -4.85 10.35
N HIS A 69 5.40 -5.52 11.43
CA HIS A 69 5.74 -6.93 11.36
C HIS A 69 4.49 -7.76 11.60
N GLY A 70 4.18 -8.68 10.69
CA GLY A 70 3.06 -9.62 10.85
C GLY A 70 2.40 -9.93 9.52
N LYS A 71 1.16 -10.37 9.62
CA LYS A 71 0.33 -10.86 8.51
C LYS A 71 -0.83 -9.90 8.37
N PHE A 72 -0.87 -9.10 7.32
CA PHE A 72 -1.83 -8.01 7.27
C PHE A 72 -2.15 -7.53 5.86
N ALA A 73 -3.34 -6.96 5.73
CA ALA A 73 -3.67 -6.02 4.68
C ALA A 73 -4.49 -4.88 5.30
N PHE A 74 -4.33 -3.67 4.78
CA PHE A 74 -5.15 -2.53 5.21
C PHE A 74 -5.52 -1.60 4.06
N VAL A 75 -6.65 -0.93 4.27
CA VAL A 75 -7.17 0.14 3.41
C VAL A 75 -7.37 1.35 4.31
N LEU A 76 -6.61 2.41 4.08
CA LEU A 76 -6.78 3.68 4.77
C LEU A 76 -7.20 4.75 3.76
N TYR A 77 -8.20 5.54 4.11
CA TYR A 77 -8.63 6.71 3.34
C TYR A 77 -8.73 7.92 4.26
N ASP A 78 -7.91 8.94 3.98
CA ASP A 78 -7.97 10.25 4.60
C ASP A 78 -8.86 11.15 3.74
N SER A 79 -10.07 11.43 4.22
CA SER A 79 -11.04 12.24 3.48
C SER A 79 -10.63 13.71 3.39
N SER A 80 -9.92 14.21 4.41
CA SER A 80 -9.45 15.61 4.45
C SER A 80 -8.43 15.88 3.35
N ASN A 81 -7.52 14.92 3.10
CA ASN A 81 -6.48 15.04 2.09
C ASN A 81 -6.79 14.27 0.80
N ARG A 82 -7.97 13.64 0.69
CA ARG A 82 -8.38 12.76 -0.41
C ARG A 82 -7.29 11.74 -0.78
N THR A 83 -6.68 11.14 0.24
CA THR A 83 -5.52 10.27 0.09
C THR A 83 -5.88 8.84 0.49
N ALA A 84 -5.65 7.90 -0.41
CA ALA A 84 -5.70 6.47 -0.11
C ALA A 84 -4.29 5.97 0.21
N PHE A 85 -4.21 5.08 1.20
CA PHE A 85 -3.00 4.35 1.57
C PHE A 85 -3.35 2.89 1.82
N LEU A 86 -2.84 2.00 0.97
CA LEU A 86 -3.13 0.57 0.98
C LEU A 86 -1.83 -0.19 1.16
N ALA A 87 -1.84 -1.32 1.86
CA ALA A 87 -0.70 -2.22 1.89
C ALA A 87 -1.12 -3.67 2.15
N ALA A 88 -0.27 -4.60 1.73
CA ALA A 88 -0.35 -6.02 2.05
C ALA A 88 1.01 -6.56 2.47
N ASP A 89 1.04 -7.54 3.37
CA ASP A 89 2.27 -8.19 3.84
C ASP A 89 3.04 -8.90 2.70
N ALA A 90 4.29 -9.27 2.98
CA ALA A 90 5.19 -9.91 2.03
C ALA A 90 4.84 -11.36 1.68
N ASP A 91 4.03 -12.00 2.52
CA ASP A 91 3.77 -13.43 2.49
C ASP A 91 2.40 -13.79 1.89
N GLU A 92 1.62 -12.80 1.43
CA GLU A 92 0.24 -13.00 0.94
C GLU A 92 -0.63 -13.71 2.00
N SER A 93 -0.47 -13.29 3.25
CA SER A 93 -1.00 -14.02 4.39
C SER A 93 -2.51 -13.85 4.58
N VAL A 94 -3.09 -12.80 4.01
CA VAL A 94 -4.52 -12.53 4.01
C VAL A 94 -5.01 -12.29 2.57
N PRO A 95 -6.22 -12.75 2.21
CA PRO A 95 -6.81 -12.43 0.92
C PRO A 95 -6.99 -10.92 0.76
N PHE A 96 -6.45 -10.34 -0.31
CA PHE A 96 -6.65 -8.94 -0.64
C PHE A 96 -6.54 -8.75 -2.14
N PHE A 97 -7.62 -8.28 -2.73
CA PHE A 97 -7.80 -8.13 -4.17
C PHE A 97 -8.14 -6.69 -4.51
N TRP A 98 -7.73 -6.28 -5.69
CA TRP A 98 -8.07 -4.99 -6.26
C TRP A 98 -8.51 -5.11 -7.71
N GLY A 99 -9.30 -4.16 -8.16
CA GLY A 99 -9.75 -4.08 -9.53
C GLY A 99 -10.26 -2.69 -9.87
N VAL A 100 -10.64 -2.53 -11.13
CA VAL A 100 -11.24 -1.29 -11.64
C VAL A 100 -12.58 -1.62 -12.25
N ASP A 101 -13.64 -0.96 -11.78
CA ASP A 101 -14.98 -1.13 -12.33
C ASP A 101 -15.15 -0.48 -13.72
N SER A 102 -16.34 -0.60 -14.31
CA SER A 102 -16.63 -0.02 -15.63
C SER A 102 -16.61 1.52 -15.66
N GLU A 103 -16.64 2.18 -14.50
CA GLU A 103 -16.63 3.64 -14.37
C GLU A 103 -15.22 4.16 -14.04
N GLY A 104 -14.24 3.28 -13.83
CA GLY A 104 -12.87 3.65 -13.50
C GLY A 104 -12.61 3.78 -12.00
N HIS A 105 -13.52 3.34 -11.14
CA HIS A 105 -13.31 3.36 -9.69
C HIS A 105 -12.48 2.16 -9.23
N LEU A 106 -11.59 2.41 -8.26
CA LEU A 106 -10.84 1.37 -7.59
C LEU A 106 -11.77 0.58 -6.66
N VAL A 107 -11.82 -0.74 -6.85
CA VAL A 107 -12.55 -1.68 -6.01
C VAL A 107 -11.55 -2.51 -5.22
N LEU A 108 -11.80 -2.70 -3.93
CA LEU A 108 -10.97 -3.46 -3.00
C LEU A 108 -11.84 -4.47 -2.26
N SER A 109 -11.35 -5.70 -2.07
CA SER A 109 -12.08 -6.74 -1.33
C SER A 109 -11.10 -7.81 -0.83
N ASP A 110 -11.46 -8.50 0.25
CA ASP A 110 -10.86 -9.76 0.64
C ASP A 110 -11.50 -10.97 -0.06
N ASP A 111 -12.66 -10.79 -0.69
CA ASP A 111 -13.34 -11.81 -1.50
C ASP A 111 -13.10 -11.61 -3.01
N GLU A 112 -12.51 -12.61 -3.67
CA GLU A 112 -12.19 -12.60 -5.10
C GLU A 112 -13.45 -12.48 -5.97
N GLU A 113 -14.52 -13.21 -5.60
CA GLU A 113 -15.75 -13.24 -6.40
C GLU A 113 -16.46 -11.88 -6.38
N THR A 114 -16.40 -11.15 -5.27
CA THR A 114 -16.89 -9.77 -5.17
C THR A 114 -16.16 -8.83 -6.14
N VAL A 115 -14.82 -8.85 -6.18
CA VAL A 115 -14.06 -7.99 -7.12
C VAL A 115 -14.33 -8.40 -8.56
N LYS A 116 -14.36 -9.70 -8.85
CA LYS A 116 -14.66 -10.24 -10.18
C LYS A 116 -16.06 -9.86 -10.65
N LYS A 117 -17.05 -9.85 -9.77
CA LYS A 117 -18.41 -9.41 -10.08
C LYS A 117 -18.47 -7.90 -10.38
N GLY A 118 -17.72 -7.08 -9.65
CA GLY A 118 -17.70 -5.62 -9.84
C GLY A 118 -16.82 -5.15 -11.00
N CYS A 119 -15.68 -5.81 -11.24
CA CYS A 119 -14.64 -5.38 -12.16
C CYS A 119 -14.56 -6.24 -13.44
N GLY A 120 -15.34 -7.31 -13.51
CA GLY A 120 -15.30 -8.28 -14.61
C GLY A 120 -13.91 -8.91 -14.75
N LYS A 121 -13.21 -8.56 -15.83
CA LYS A 121 -11.85 -9.04 -16.12
C LYS A 121 -10.75 -8.10 -15.63
N SER A 122 -11.09 -6.94 -15.09
CA SER A 122 -10.11 -5.92 -14.67
C SER A 122 -9.79 -6.04 -13.18
N PHE A 123 -9.26 -7.19 -12.76
CA PHE A 123 -8.90 -7.42 -11.36
C PHE A 123 -7.69 -8.33 -11.17
N ALA A 124 -7.05 -8.24 -10.02
CA ALA A 124 -5.93 -9.08 -9.62
C ALA A 124 -5.87 -9.22 -8.09
N PRO A 125 -5.10 -10.18 -7.56
CA PRO A 125 -4.57 -10.07 -6.20
C PRO A 125 -3.80 -8.76 -6.03
N PHE A 126 -3.91 -8.12 -4.87
CA PHE A 126 -3.07 -6.99 -4.54
C PHE A 126 -1.61 -7.49 -4.39
N PRO A 127 -0.61 -6.81 -4.96
CA PRO A 127 0.77 -7.28 -4.94
C PRO A 127 1.29 -7.38 -3.50
N LYS A 128 1.77 -8.56 -3.12
CA LYS A 128 2.41 -8.78 -1.82
C LYS A 128 3.67 -7.93 -1.67
N GLY A 129 4.02 -7.59 -0.43
CA GLY A 129 5.23 -6.81 -0.15
C GLY A 129 5.17 -5.38 -0.73
N CYS A 130 3.97 -4.90 -1.03
CA CYS A 130 3.73 -3.62 -1.67
C CYS A 130 2.75 -2.76 -0.89
N PHE A 131 2.79 -1.47 -1.21
CA PHE A 131 1.83 -0.48 -0.77
C PHE A 131 1.46 0.45 -1.93
N PHE A 132 0.26 1.01 -1.86
CA PHE A 132 -0.22 1.99 -2.81
C PHE A 132 -0.56 3.29 -2.08
N THR A 133 -0.18 4.41 -2.67
CA THR A 133 -0.60 5.74 -2.22
C THR A 133 -1.12 6.54 -3.41
N THR A 134 -2.19 7.33 -3.25
CA THR A 134 -2.72 8.16 -4.36
C THR A 134 -1.65 9.06 -4.99
N SER A 135 -0.72 9.60 -4.21
CA SER A 135 0.35 10.49 -4.69
C SER A 135 1.59 9.76 -5.22
N GLY A 136 1.87 8.55 -4.74
CA GLY A 136 3.11 7.83 -5.04
C GLY A 136 2.93 6.54 -5.86
N GLY A 137 1.70 6.20 -6.22
CA GLY A 137 1.36 4.95 -6.90
C GLY A 137 1.70 3.71 -6.09
N LEU A 138 1.72 2.57 -6.78
CA LEU A 138 2.10 1.26 -6.25
C LEU A 138 3.63 1.15 -6.14
N ARG A 139 4.13 0.71 -4.99
CA ARG A 139 5.57 0.55 -4.70
C ARG A 139 5.81 -0.67 -3.82
N SER A 140 6.97 -1.31 -3.96
CA SER A 140 7.40 -2.35 -3.03
C SER A 140 8.03 -1.73 -1.79
N PHE A 141 7.65 -2.20 -0.60
CA PHE A 141 8.38 -1.88 0.63
C PHE A 141 9.48 -2.89 0.94
N GLU A 142 9.45 -4.08 0.33
CA GLU A 142 10.55 -5.04 0.40
C GLU A 142 11.74 -4.58 -0.46
N HIS A 143 11.44 -3.98 -1.60
CA HIS A 143 12.42 -3.52 -2.58
C HIS A 143 12.17 -2.06 -2.98
N PRO A 144 12.38 -1.10 -2.06
CA PRO A 144 11.99 0.31 -2.26
C PRO A 144 12.73 1.02 -3.41
N LEU A 145 13.89 0.49 -3.80
CA LEU A 145 14.73 1.01 -4.88
C LEU A 145 14.45 0.34 -6.23
N ASN A 146 13.55 -0.64 -6.30
CA ASN A 146 13.26 -1.37 -7.51
C ASN A 146 11.95 -0.89 -8.15
N GLU A 147 11.85 -1.04 -9.46
CA GLU A 147 10.62 -0.79 -10.19
C GLU A 147 9.66 -1.98 -10.09
N LEU A 148 8.35 -1.70 -10.18
CA LEU A 148 7.33 -2.73 -10.30
C LEU A 148 6.94 -2.85 -11.78
N ARG A 149 7.04 -4.06 -12.32
CA ARG A 149 6.65 -4.38 -13.68
C ARG A 149 5.26 -5.02 -13.70
N ALA A 150 4.39 -4.50 -14.55
CA ALA A 150 3.11 -5.10 -14.83
C ALA A 150 3.29 -6.29 -15.80
N GLU A 151 2.77 -7.45 -15.42
CA GLU A 151 2.69 -8.65 -16.24
C GLU A 151 1.23 -8.93 -16.58
N PRO A 152 0.86 -9.08 -17.87
CA PRO A 152 -0.50 -9.44 -18.24
C PRO A 152 -0.94 -10.72 -17.55
N ARG A 153 -2.11 -10.68 -16.89
CA ARG A 153 -2.77 -11.87 -16.33
C ARG A 153 -3.66 -12.46 -17.43
N VAL A 154 -3.64 -13.79 -17.56
CA VAL A 154 -4.56 -14.53 -18.45
C VAL A 154 -5.39 -15.51 -17.63
N ASP A 155 -6.65 -15.68 -18.02
CA ASP A 155 -7.54 -16.66 -17.41
C ASP A 155 -7.30 -18.07 -17.99
N SER A 156 -8.05 -19.05 -17.49
CA SER A 156 -7.94 -20.45 -17.94
C SER A 156 -8.31 -20.65 -19.42
N SER A 157 -8.96 -19.67 -20.06
CA SER A 157 -9.26 -19.67 -21.50
C SER A 157 -8.19 -18.97 -22.34
N GLY A 158 -7.12 -18.47 -21.71
CA GLY A 158 -6.04 -17.73 -22.37
C GLY A 158 -6.40 -16.27 -22.68
N GLN A 159 -7.52 -15.76 -22.16
CA GLN A 159 -7.93 -14.38 -22.38
C GLN A 159 -7.34 -13.48 -21.28
N MET A 160 -6.92 -12.27 -21.66
CA MET A 160 -6.35 -11.30 -20.72
C MET A 160 -7.40 -10.90 -19.66
N CYS A 161 -7.00 -10.94 -18.38
CA CYS A 161 -7.87 -10.70 -17.22
C CYS A 161 -7.18 -9.86 -16.12
N GLY A 162 -6.54 -8.77 -16.53
CA GLY A 162 -5.88 -7.82 -15.63
C GLY A 162 -4.36 -7.89 -15.70
N ALA A 163 -3.68 -7.43 -14.66
CA ALA A 163 -2.23 -7.48 -14.55
C ALA A 163 -1.79 -7.84 -13.13
N ASN A 164 -0.77 -8.68 -13.04
CA ASN A 164 -0.01 -8.90 -11.81
C ASN A 164 1.17 -7.92 -11.80
N PHE A 165 1.64 -7.54 -10.62
CA PHE A 165 2.83 -6.70 -10.48
C PHE A 165 3.93 -7.48 -9.77
N LYS A 166 5.13 -7.43 -10.33
CA LYS A 166 6.33 -8.05 -9.74
C LYS A 166 7.46 -7.04 -9.67
N VAL A 167 8.33 -7.22 -8.69
CA VAL A 167 9.55 -6.44 -8.56
C VAL A 167 10.49 -6.80 -9.71
N ASP A 168 10.92 -5.78 -10.46
CA ASP A 168 11.99 -5.91 -11.42
C ASP A 168 13.33 -5.83 -10.66
N VAL A 169 13.97 -6.99 -10.51
CA VAL A 169 15.21 -7.13 -9.73
C VAL A 169 16.40 -6.42 -10.43
N GLU A 170 16.33 -6.25 -11.75
CA GLU A 170 17.39 -5.67 -12.57
C GLU A 170 17.23 -4.15 -12.74
N ALA A 171 16.00 -3.65 -12.72
CA ALA A 171 15.69 -2.23 -12.80
C ALA A 171 15.74 -1.54 -11.41
N LYS A 172 16.90 -0.99 -11.06
CA LYS A 172 17.04 -0.06 -9.93
C LYS A 172 16.61 1.34 -10.36
N LYS A 173 15.74 1.99 -9.57
CA LYS A 173 15.48 3.42 -9.69
C LYS A 173 16.78 4.19 -9.52
N GLU A 174 17.08 5.09 -10.43
CA GLU A 174 18.22 6.00 -10.30
C GLU A 174 18.04 6.88 -9.06
N THR A 175 18.80 6.59 -8.00
CA THR A 175 18.91 7.46 -6.82
C THR A 175 20.07 8.43 -7.00
N GLY A 176 20.00 9.24 -8.05
CA GLY A 176 21.05 10.20 -8.39
C GLY A 176 20.55 11.64 -8.32
N MET A 177 20.81 12.35 -7.22
CA MET A 177 21.05 13.80 -7.36
C MET A 177 22.20 13.94 -8.38
N PRO A 178 22.09 14.78 -9.42
CA PRO A 178 23.23 15.04 -10.30
C PRO A 178 24.38 15.52 -9.41
N ARG A 179 25.46 14.75 -9.33
CA ARG A 179 26.69 15.22 -8.72
C ARG A 179 27.24 16.29 -9.65
N VAL A 180 26.84 17.54 -9.42
CA VAL A 180 27.60 18.70 -9.90
C VAL A 180 28.97 18.59 -9.23
N GLY A 181 29.96 18.16 -10.00
CA GLY A 181 31.35 18.14 -9.56
C GLY A 181 31.76 19.54 -9.15
N SER A 182 32.69 19.64 -8.20
CA SER A 182 33.23 20.87 -7.61
C SER A 182 33.89 21.84 -8.63
N ALA A 183 33.79 21.57 -9.92
CA ALA A 183 34.33 22.34 -11.03
C ALA A 183 33.28 23.21 -11.75
N ALA A 184 32.09 23.42 -11.16
CA ALA A 184 31.16 24.44 -11.64
C ALA A 184 31.76 25.84 -11.39
N ASN A 185 32.55 26.30 -12.36
CA ASN A 185 33.22 27.59 -12.36
C ASN A 185 32.19 28.68 -12.68
N TRP A 186 31.68 29.36 -11.65
CA TRP A 186 30.68 30.43 -11.79
C TRP A 186 31.27 31.80 -12.13
N SER A 187 32.54 31.91 -12.52
CA SER A 187 33.18 33.20 -12.83
C SER A 187 33.81 33.24 -14.22
N THR A 188 32.97 33.24 -15.26
CA THR A 188 33.34 33.77 -16.59
C THR A 188 32.18 34.56 -17.19
N HIS A 189 31.86 35.70 -16.55
CA HIS A 189 31.22 36.82 -17.20
C HIS A 189 31.91 38.11 -16.73
N TYR A 190 32.87 38.57 -17.51
CA TYR A 190 33.24 39.98 -17.66
C TYR A 190 33.28 40.28 -19.15
#